data_AF-A0A523S6P2-F1
#
_entry.id   AF-A0A523S6P2-F1
#
_cell.length_a   1.000
_cell.length_b   1.000
_cell.length_c   1.000
_cell.angle_alpha   90.00
_cell.angle_beta   90.00
_cell.angle_gamma   90.00
#
_symmetry.space_group_name_H-M   'P 1'
#
loop_
_entity.id
_entity.type
_entity.pdbx_description
1 polymer ?
#
loop_
_entity_poly.entity_id
_entity_poly.type
_entity_poly.pdbx_seq_one_letter_code
_entity_poly.pdbx_strand_id
1 'polypeptide(L)'
;MFKLSRRGIPHLEDGYYKQETEDWLLYEFAQVYYILIPYFAGFFSIFLDTSPRHMLFGAKIGKKTIIGNGRIFNPERTIIGEGCFFGYDAILSGHVYESGCLYLKTVKLGNNVTVGSNAVILAGADIGDNVLIAATSVVPKDKVVPPNTIWVRGKALPRKPVPCEEAEAYAIGTPTAGAATSED
;
A
#
# COMPACT_ATOMS: atom_id res chain seq x y z
N MET A 1 -16.38 -15.78 -17.80
CA MET A 1 -17.72 -15.13 -17.70
C MET A 1 -17.55 -13.87 -16.87
N PHE A 2 -17.42 -12.71 -17.52
CA PHE A 2 -17.12 -11.45 -16.85
C PHE A 2 -18.26 -11.04 -15.91
N LYS A 3 -17.96 -10.78 -14.64
CA LYS A 3 -18.87 -10.10 -13.74
C LYS A 3 -18.54 -8.61 -13.77
N LEU A 4 -19.55 -7.80 -14.08
CA LEU A 4 -19.45 -6.34 -13.95
C LEU A 4 -19.42 -5.99 -12.46
N SER A 5 -18.40 -5.23 -12.04
CA SER A 5 -18.43 -4.61 -10.70
C SER A 5 -19.56 -3.59 -10.60
N ARG A 6 -19.86 -3.10 -9.39
CA ARG A 6 -20.90 -2.09 -9.14
C ARG A 6 -20.77 -0.78 -9.97
N ARG A 7 -19.64 -0.58 -10.67
CA ARG A 7 -19.36 0.60 -11.51
C ARG A 7 -19.21 0.29 -13.01
N GLY A 8 -19.60 -0.91 -13.45
CA GLY A 8 -19.50 -1.27 -14.87
C GLY A 8 -18.08 -1.53 -15.38
N ILE A 9 -17.10 -1.60 -14.47
CA ILE A 9 -15.72 -1.98 -14.81
C ILE A 9 -15.63 -3.51 -14.73
N PRO A 10 -15.13 -4.19 -15.79
CA PRO A 10 -14.85 -5.62 -15.75
C PRO A 10 -13.90 -5.94 -14.59
N HIS A 11 -14.29 -6.87 -13.72
CA HIS A 11 -13.49 -7.25 -12.56
C HIS A 11 -13.29 -8.75 -12.53
N LEU A 12 -12.04 -9.16 -12.32
CA LEU A 12 -11.68 -10.57 -12.12
C LEU A 12 -11.87 -10.93 -10.64
N GLU A 13 -12.16 -12.18 -10.31
CA GLU A 13 -12.19 -12.61 -8.91
C GLU A 13 -10.76 -12.81 -8.37
N ASP A 14 -10.60 -12.94 -7.06
CA ASP A 14 -9.29 -13.26 -6.47
C ASP A 14 -8.91 -14.70 -6.88
N GLY A 15 -7.69 -14.90 -7.39
CA GLY A 15 -7.27 -16.21 -7.90
C GLY A 15 -6.08 -16.17 -8.86
N TYR A 16 -5.83 -17.33 -9.46
CA TYR A 16 -4.79 -17.51 -10.48
C TYR A 16 -5.40 -17.53 -11.88
N TYR A 17 -4.82 -16.75 -12.78
CA TYR A 17 -5.20 -16.67 -14.17
C TYR A 17 -3.99 -17.01 -15.04
N LYS A 18 -4.14 -17.96 -15.95
CA LYS A 18 -3.05 -18.33 -16.86
C LYS A 18 -2.76 -17.18 -17.83
N GLN A 19 -1.49 -16.93 -18.13
CA GLN A 19 -1.12 -15.96 -19.18
C GLN A 19 -1.74 -16.34 -20.53
N GLU A 20 -1.91 -15.33 -21.40
CA GLU A 20 -2.49 -15.46 -22.75
C GLU A 20 -3.96 -15.92 -22.78
N THR A 21 -4.64 -15.91 -21.63
CA THR A 21 -6.09 -16.12 -21.56
C THR A 21 -6.85 -14.81 -21.71
N GLU A 22 -8.15 -14.89 -22.04
CA GLU A 22 -9.03 -13.71 -22.12
C GLU A 22 -9.07 -12.93 -20.79
N ASP A 23 -9.08 -13.63 -19.66
CA ASP A 23 -9.08 -13.01 -18.34
C ASP A 23 -7.77 -12.25 -18.08
N TRP A 24 -6.62 -12.84 -18.43
CA TRP A 24 -5.32 -12.16 -18.34
C TRP A 24 -5.26 -10.93 -19.25
N LEU A 25 -5.75 -11.05 -20.48
CA LEU A 25 -5.75 -9.95 -21.44
C LEU A 25 -6.66 -8.80 -20.96
N LEU A 26 -7.82 -9.12 -20.38
CA LEU A 26 -8.71 -8.14 -19.78
C LEU A 26 -8.00 -7.38 -18.64
N TYR A 27 -7.26 -8.09 -17.80
CA TYR A 27 -6.47 -7.48 -16.74
C TYR A 27 -5.44 -6.48 -17.29
N GLU A 28 -4.66 -6.89 -18.28
CA GLU A 28 -3.65 -6.03 -18.93
C GLU A 28 -4.29 -4.78 -19.53
N PHE A 29 -5.41 -4.92 -20.24
CA PHE A 29 -6.16 -3.77 -20.74
C PHE A 29 -6.59 -2.83 -19.62
N ALA A 30 -7.18 -3.36 -18.54
CA ALA A 30 -7.60 -2.55 -17.40
C ALA A 30 -6.42 -1.79 -16.76
N GLN A 31 -5.26 -2.43 -16.61
CA GLN A 31 -4.05 -1.82 -16.08
C GLN A 31 -3.53 -0.70 -17.00
N VAL A 32 -3.49 -0.94 -18.31
CA VAL A 32 -3.12 0.08 -19.30
C VAL A 32 -4.05 1.28 -19.25
N TYR A 33 -5.37 1.07 -19.18
CA TYR A 33 -6.33 2.17 -19.04
C TYR A 33 -6.10 2.97 -17.75
N TYR A 34 -5.91 2.28 -16.62
CA TYR A 34 -5.65 2.95 -15.35
C TYR A 34 -4.38 3.80 -15.36
N ILE A 35 -3.30 3.29 -15.98
CA ILE A 35 -2.04 4.04 -16.13
C ILE A 35 -2.23 5.20 -17.11
N LEU A 36 -2.87 5.00 -18.26
CA LEU A 36 -2.96 6.00 -19.33
C LEU A 36 -3.91 7.16 -19.01
N ILE A 37 -5.04 6.92 -18.32
CA ILE A 37 -6.04 7.95 -18.02
C ILE A 37 -5.43 9.22 -17.38
N PRO A 38 -4.58 9.16 -16.34
CA PRO A 38 -3.96 10.37 -15.79
C PRO A 38 -3.02 11.07 -16.79
N TYR A 39 -2.30 10.35 -17.65
CA TYR A 39 -1.43 10.97 -18.66
C TYR A 39 -2.22 11.64 -19.80
N PHE A 40 -3.36 11.08 -20.19
CA PHE A 40 -4.27 11.70 -21.17
C PHE A 40 -5.11 12.85 -20.58
N ALA A 41 -5.36 12.85 -19.27
CA ALA A 41 -6.09 13.91 -18.58
C ALA A 41 -5.30 15.23 -18.43
N GLY A 42 -4.03 15.28 -18.84
CA GLY A 42 -3.22 16.51 -18.88
C GLY A 42 -3.16 17.25 -17.54
N PHE A 43 -3.00 18.58 -17.59
CA PHE A 43 -2.84 19.53 -16.47
C PHE A 43 -3.70 19.28 -15.19
N PHE A 44 -4.83 18.57 -15.30
CA PHE A 44 -5.68 18.16 -14.16
C PHE A 44 -5.13 16.97 -13.35
N SER A 45 -4.20 16.19 -13.90
CA SER A 45 -3.60 15.02 -13.26
C SER A 45 -2.87 15.35 -11.97
N ILE A 46 -2.27 16.53 -11.83
CA ILE A 46 -1.56 16.95 -10.61
C ILE A 46 -2.51 16.94 -9.40
N PHE A 47 -3.77 17.31 -9.61
CA PHE A 47 -4.79 17.32 -8.56
C PHE A 47 -5.43 15.95 -8.35
N LEU A 48 -5.42 15.11 -9.38
CA LEU A 48 -5.97 13.74 -9.35
C LEU A 48 -4.93 12.68 -8.95
N ASP A 49 -3.66 13.02 -8.76
CA ASP A 49 -2.60 12.10 -8.30
C ASP A 49 -2.69 11.83 -6.79
N THR A 50 -3.91 11.76 -6.28
CA THR A 50 -4.22 11.68 -4.85
C THR A 50 -5.29 10.60 -4.61
N SER A 51 -5.59 10.33 -3.34
CA SER A 51 -6.56 9.32 -2.89
C SER A 51 -7.89 9.26 -3.69
N PRO A 52 -8.52 10.39 -4.13
CA PRO A 52 -9.76 10.38 -4.89
C PRO A 52 -9.71 9.60 -6.23
N ARG A 53 -8.59 9.64 -6.97
CA ARG A 53 -8.47 8.88 -8.22
C ARG A 53 -8.49 7.39 -7.94
N HIS A 54 -7.70 6.92 -6.98
CA HIS A 54 -7.69 5.51 -6.59
C HIS A 54 -9.08 5.06 -6.16
N MET A 55 -9.81 5.90 -5.41
CA MET A 55 -11.19 5.62 -5.02
C MET A 55 -12.15 5.53 -6.22
N LEU A 56 -11.98 6.37 -7.26
CA LEU A 56 -12.79 6.31 -8.48
C LEU A 56 -12.64 4.96 -9.20
N PHE A 57 -11.42 4.42 -9.24
CA PHE A 57 -11.11 3.11 -9.83
C PHE A 57 -11.37 1.91 -8.89
N GLY A 58 -11.94 2.14 -7.71
CA GLY A 58 -12.47 1.07 -6.86
C GLY A 58 -11.74 0.85 -5.53
N ALA A 59 -10.67 1.61 -5.25
CA ALA A 59 -10.01 1.54 -3.96
C ALA A 59 -10.92 2.02 -2.84
N LYS A 60 -10.82 1.36 -1.69
CA LYS A 60 -11.48 1.80 -0.46
C LYS A 60 -10.40 2.38 0.44
N ILE A 61 -10.38 3.69 0.58
CA ILE A 61 -9.36 4.40 1.37
C ILE A 61 -10.06 5.14 2.52
N GLY A 62 -9.59 4.92 3.74
CA GLY A 62 -10.10 5.58 4.93
C GLY A 62 -9.79 7.08 5.00
N LYS A 63 -10.45 7.78 5.93
CA LYS A 63 -10.22 9.21 6.17
C LYS A 63 -8.80 9.46 6.69
N LYS A 64 -8.28 10.66 6.45
CA LYS A 64 -6.94 11.10 6.91
C LYS A 64 -5.78 10.23 6.40
N THR A 65 -6.02 9.38 5.41
CA THR A 65 -4.98 8.59 4.76
C THR A 65 -4.30 9.41 3.67
N ILE A 66 -2.98 9.46 3.72
CA ILE A 66 -2.11 10.21 2.82
C ILE A 66 -1.30 9.21 2.01
N ILE A 67 -1.61 9.11 0.72
CA ILE A 67 -0.85 8.26 -0.21
C ILE A 67 0.42 8.99 -0.72
N GLY A 68 0.47 10.33 -0.64
CA GLY A 68 1.65 11.11 -0.97
C GLY A 68 2.16 10.80 -2.37
N ASN A 69 3.33 10.14 -2.46
CA ASN A 69 3.97 9.66 -3.69
C ASN A 69 4.06 8.12 -3.76
N GLY A 70 3.22 7.41 -3.00
CA GLY A 70 3.06 5.97 -3.11
C GLY A 70 2.28 5.59 -4.38
N ARG A 71 2.56 4.40 -4.90
CA ARG A 71 1.96 3.86 -6.12
C ARG A 71 1.04 2.69 -5.78
N ILE A 72 -0.23 2.82 -6.15
CA ILE A 72 -1.22 1.74 -6.08
C ILE A 72 -1.49 1.26 -7.50
N PHE A 73 -1.18 -0.01 -7.80
CA PHE A 73 -1.34 -0.57 -9.15
C PHE A 73 -2.74 -1.14 -9.41
N ASN A 74 -3.40 -1.67 -8.38
CA ASN A 74 -4.70 -2.35 -8.50
C ASN A 74 -5.70 -1.72 -7.53
N PRO A 75 -6.19 -0.50 -7.80
CA PRO A 75 -7.11 0.21 -6.92
C PRO A 75 -8.36 -0.63 -6.60
N GLU A 76 -8.93 -1.34 -7.57
CA GLU A 76 -10.09 -2.21 -7.43
C GLU A 76 -9.89 -3.38 -6.43
N ARG A 77 -8.64 -3.66 -6.05
CA ARG A 77 -8.23 -4.69 -5.07
C ARG A 77 -7.55 -4.10 -3.84
N THR A 78 -7.71 -2.81 -3.59
CA THR A 78 -7.00 -2.13 -2.50
C THR A 78 -7.98 -1.64 -1.45
N ILE A 79 -7.79 -2.10 -0.22
CA ILE A 79 -8.52 -1.64 0.96
C ILE A 79 -7.50 -1.08 1.95
N ILE A 80 -7.62 0.19 2.27
CA ILE A 80 -6.73 0.92 3.19
C ILE A 80 -7.60 1.57 4.26
N GLY A 81 -7.26 1.35 5.53
CA GLY A 81 -7.92 1.95 6.67
C GLY A 81 -7.70 3.46 6.80
N GLU A 82 -8.07 4.00 7.94
CA GLU A 82 -7.94 5.42 8.27
C GLU A 82 -6.54 5.76 8.78
N GLY A 83 -6.11 7.01 8.58
CA GLY A 83 -4.85 7.51 9.15
C GLY A 83 -3.58 6.84 8.63
N CYS A 84 -3.63 6.21 7.44
CA CYS A 84 -2.47 5.54 6.86
C CYS A 84 -1.56 6.55 6.15
N PHE A 85 -0.27 6.24 6.09
CA PHE A 85 0.73 7.08 5.43
C PHE A 85 1.61 6.25 4.50
N PHE A 86 1.81 6.71 3.27
CA PHE A 86 2.70 6.06 2.31
C PHE A 86 3.91 6.95 2.03
N GLY A 87 5.09 6.36 2.21
CA GLY A 87 6.36 6.95 1.84
C GLY A 87 6.53 7.04 0.33
N TYR A 88 7.57 7.76 -0.06
CA TYR A 88 7.90 7.96 -1.47
C TYR A 88 8.21 6.64 -2.18
N ASP A 89 7.62 6.42 -3.35
CA ASP A 89 7.79 5.21 -4.17
C ASP A 89 7.43 3.90 -3.42
N ALA A 90 6.62 3.98 -2.36
CA ALA A 90 6.00 2.79 -1.79
C ALA A 90 5.06 2.15 -2.81
N ILE A 91 5.18 0.85 -3.05
CA ILE A 91 4.40 0.11 -4.04
C ILE A 91 3.39 -0.78 -3.32
N LEU A 92 2.13 -0.67 -3.72
CA LEU A 92 1.07 -1.60 -3.35
C LEU A 92 0.56 -2.27 -4.63
N SER A 93 0.77 -3.58 -4.72
CA SER A 93 0.39 -4.39 -5.86
C SER A 93 -0.66 -5.43 -5.46
N GLY A 94 -1.82 -5.40 -6.12
CA GLY A 94 -2.85 -6.44 -6.01
C GLY A 94 -2.62 -7.62 -6.97
N HIS A 95 -1.50 -7.61 -7.69
CA HIS A 95 -1.09 -8.66 -8.61
C HIS A 95 0.35 -9.12 -8.40
N VAL A 96 0.63 -10.37 -8.75
CA VAL A 96 1.98 -10.95 -8.84
C VAL A 96 2.02 -11.88 -10.05
N TYR A 97 3.10 -11.79 -10.83
CA TYR A 97 3.38 -12.77 -11.88
C TYR A 97 4.27 -13.89 -11.33
N GLU A 98 3.82 -15.13 -11.45
CA GLU A 98 4.60 -16.30 -11.06
C GLU A 98 4.18 -17.53 -11.87
N SER A 99 5.16 -18.37 -12.23
CA SER A 99 4.92 -19.67 -12.87
C SER A 99 4.00 -19.62 -14.11
N GLY A 100 4.07 -18.54 -14.90
CA GLY A 100 3.22 -18.35 -16.09
C GLY A 100 1.76 -17.98 -15.78
N CYS A 101 1.47 -17.63 -14.54
CA CYS A 101 0.16 -17.20 -14.06
C CYS A 101 0.23 -15.79 -13.47
N LEU A 102 -0.86 -15.06 -13.68
CA LEU A 102 -1.21 -13.85 -12.97
C LEU A 102 -1.96 -14.24 -11.70
N TYR A 103 -1.36 -13.95 -10.54
CA TYR A 103 -2.02 -14.07 -9.25
C TYR A 103 -2.64 -12.72 -8.88
N LEU A 104 -3.96 -12.69 -8.69
CA LEU A 104 -4.71 -11.51 -8.27
C LEU A 104 -5.32 -11.74 -6.90
N LYS A 105 -5.07 -10.81 -5.97
CA LYS A 105 -5.73 -10.86 -4.67
C LYS A 105 -5.79 -9.52 -3.99
N THR A 106 -6.90 -9.29 -3.29
CA THR A 106 -7.15 -8.09 -2.51
C THR A 106 -6.08 -7.86 -1.44
N VAL A 107 -5.48 -6.68 -1.42
CA VAL A 107 -4.56 -6.23 -0.38
C VAL A 107 -5.32 -5.39 0.64
N LYS A 108 -5.11 -5.67 1.92
CA LYS A 108 -5.78 -5.01 3.05
C LYS A 108 -4.77 -4.38 3.99
N LEU A 109 -4.96 -3.10 4.28
CA LEU A 109 -4.27 -2.37 5.33
C LEU A 109 -5.31 -1.92 6.36
N GLY A 110 -5.02 -2.17 7.63
CA GLY A 110 -5.76 -1.65 8.77
C GLY A 110 -5.59 -0.14 8.93
N ASN A 111 -5.89 0.36 10.13
CA ASN A 111 -5.79 1.77 10.49
C ASN A 111 -4.39 2.13 10.98
N ASN A 112 -3.99 3.39 10.80
CA ASN A 112 -2.72 3.94 11.27
C ASN A 112 -1.49 3.16 10.79
N VAL A 113 -1.55 2.61 9.57
CA VAL A 113 -0.45 1.90 8.95
C VAL A 113 0.48 2.90 8.27
N THR A 114 1.77 2.83 8.57
CA THR A 114 2.81 3.61 7.89
C THR A 114 3.58 2.68 6.96
N VAL A 115 3.59 2.99 5.67
CA VAL A 115 4.38 2.28 4.67
C VAL A 115 5.62 3.11 4.36
N GLY A 116 6.80 2.60 4.68
CA GLY A 116 8.06 3.28 4.44
C GLY A 116 8.37 3.47 2.95
N SER A 117 9.25 4.41 2.64
CA SER A 117 9.66 4.70 1.25
C SER A 117 10.28 3.47 0.58
N ASN A 118 9.98 3.26 -0.71
CA ASN A 118 10.40 2.10 -1.50
C ASN A 118 10.00 0.73 -0.92
N ALA A 119 9.08 0.67 0.05
CA ALA A 119 8.53 -0.59 0.51
C ALA A 119 7.59 -1.18 -0.56
N VAL A 120 7.54 -2.51 -0.65
CA VAL A 120 6.69 -3.23 -1.62
C VAL A 120 5.73 -4.15 -0.88
N ILE A 121 4.43 -3.97 -1.11
CA ILE A 121 3.37 -4.81 -0.56
C ILE A 121 2.75 -5.60 -1.70
N LEU A 122 2.82 -6.93 -1.62
CA LEU A 122 2.37 -7.85 -2.66
C LEU A 122 0.93 -8.35 -2.46
N ALA A 123 0.39 -8.96 -3.52
CA ALA A 123 -1.00 -9.39 -3.61
C ALA A 123 -1.43 -10.26 -2.43
N GLY A 124 -2.61 -9.99 -1.88
CA GLY A 124 -3.18 -10.76 -0.78
C GLY A 124 -2.61 -10.47 0.61
N ALA A 125 -1.68 -9.52 0.75
CA ALA A 125 -1.19 -9.12 2.06
C ALA A 125 -2.32 -8.54 2.94
N ASP A 126 -2.31 -8.91 4.22
CA ASP A 126 -3.25 -8.44 5.24
C ASP A 126 -2.47 -7.82 6.40
N ILE A 127 -2.48 -6.50 6.49
CA ILE A 127 -1.69 -5.72 7.43
C ILE A 127 -2.60 -5.20 8.53
N GLY A 128 -2.33 -5.60 9.76
CA GLY A 128 -3.08 -5.15 10.93
C GLY A 128 -2.91 -3.67 11.26
N ASP A 129 -3.67 -3.21 12.26
CA ASP A 129 -3.65 -1.82 12.72
C ASP A 129 -2.29 -1.43 13.34
N ASN A 130 -1.97 -0.14 13.27
CA ASN A 130 -0.78 0.47 13.88
C ASN A 130 0.54 -0.16 13.44
N VAL A 131 0.60 -0.72 12.22
CA VAL A 131 1.82 -1.33 11.68
C VAL A 131 2.73 -0.29 11.02
N LEU A 132 4.04 -0.44 11.19
CA LEU A 132 5.05 0.26 10.39
C LEU A 132 5.73 -0.73 9.46
N ILE A 133 5.56 -0.59 8.15
CA ILE A 133 6.39 -1.28 7.17
C ILE A 133 7.65 -0.45 6.98
N ALA A 134 8.82 -1.01 7.31
CA ALA A 134 10.07 -0.30 7.18
C ALA A 134 10.37 0.04 5.71
N ALA A 135 11.11 1.13 5.48
CA ALA A 135 11.57 1.49 4.14
C ALA A 135 12.33 0.32 3.49
N THR A 136 12.23 0.23 2.16
CA THR A 136 12.83 -0.83 1.32
C THR A 136 12.49 -2.27 1.71
N SER A 137 11.47 -2.48 2.55
CA SER A 137 11.02 -3.81 2.94
C SER A 137 9.95 -4.36 2.00
N VAL A 138 9.94 -5.68 1.82
CA VAL A 138 8.93 -6.38 1.03
C VAL A 138 8.00 -7.15 1.96
N VAL A 139 6.70 -6.97 1.81
CA VAL A 139 5.66 -7.82 2.41
C VAL A 139 5.26 -8.87 1.35
N PRO A 140 5.58 -10.16 1.56
CA PRO A 140 5.28 -11.21 0.60
C PRO A 140 3.79 -11.36 0.31
N LYS A 141 3.47 -12.03 -0.80
CA LYS A 141 2.09 -12.38 -1.13
C LYS A 141 1.44 -13.17 0.00
N ASP A 142 0.15 -12.94 0.23
CA ASP A 142 -0.64 -13.62 1.27
C ASP A 142 -0.12 -13.47 2.70
N LYS A 143 0.83 -12.56 2.93
CA LYS A 143 1.42 -12.40 4.26
C LYS A 143 0.46 -11.64 5.17
N VAL A 144 0.16 -12.22 6.32
CA VAL A 144 -0.49 -11.53 7.43
C VAL A 144 0.58 -10.87 8.30
N VAL A 145 0.48 -9.56 8.48
CA VAL A 145 1.32 -8.77 9.38
C VAL A 145 0.50 -8.41 10.62
N PRO A 146 0.88 -8.89 11.82
CA PRO A 146 0.09 -8.65 13.02
C PRO A 146 0.07 -7.16 13.41
N PRO A 147 -1.01 -6.70 14.06
CA PRO A 147 -1.13 -5.31 14.51
C PRO A 147 -0.04 -4.93 15.53
N ASN A 148 0.21 -3.63 15.68
CA ASN A 148 1.19 -3.07 16.61
C ASN A 148 2.62 -3.60 16.40
N THR A 149 3.00 -3.86 15.15
CA THR A 149 4.35 -4.34 14.80
C THR A 149 5.07 -3.45 13.80
N ILE A 150 6.38 -3.62 13.73
CA ILE A 150 7.24 -3.10 12.68
C ILE A 150 7.63 -4.27 11.79
N TRP A 151 7.28 -4.20 10.50
CA TRP A 151 7.74 -5.15 9.51
C TRP A 151 9.08 -4.71 8.94
N VAL A 152 10.14 -5.47 9.24
CA VAL A 152 11.50 -5.18 8.80
C VAL A 152 12.23 -6.47 8.45
N ARG A 153 12.91 -6.50 7.30
CA ARG A 153 13.70 -7.67 6.85
C ARG A 153 12.91 -9.00 6.91
N GLY A 154 11.63 -8.97 6.54
CA GLY A 154 10.78 -10.16 6.51
C GLY A 154 10.26 -10.65 7.87
N LYS A 155 10.46 -9.88 8.95
CA LYS A 155 10.01 -10.22 10.30
C LYS A 155 9.14 -9.09 10.87
N ALA A 156 8.15 -9.48 11.66
CA ALA A 156 7.36 -8.56 12.48
C ALA A 156 8.01 -8.44 13.86
N LEU A 157 8.41 -7.23 14.25
CA LEU A 157 8.95 -6.91 15.57
C LEU A 157 7.93 -6.08 16.35
N PRO A 158 7.87 -6.16 17.69
CA PRO A 158 7.00 -5.29 18.48
C PRO A 158 7.29 -3.81 18.19
N ARG A 159 6.24 -3.03 17.92
CA ARG A 159 6.34 -1.58 17.74
C ARG A 159 6.16 -0.89 19.09
N LYS A 160 7.15 -0.09 19.49
CA LYS A 160 6.94 0.94 20.51
C LYS A 160 6.51 2.22 19.79
N PRO A 161 5.25 2.67 19.90
CA PRO A 161 4.84 3.92 19.28
C PRO A 161 5.60 5.07 19.94
N VAL A 162 6.18 5.95 19.12
CA VAL A 162 6.81 7.19 19.56
C VAL A 162 5.79 8.30 19.34
N PRO A 163 5.30 8.98 20.39
CA PRO A 163 4.44 10.15 20.26
C PRO A 163 5.11 11.23 19.40
N CYS A 164 4.34 12.02 18.66
CA CYS A 164 4.89 13.11 17.84
C CYS A 164 5.70 14.11 18.68
N GLU A 165 5.27 14.41 19.89
CA GLU A 165 5.99 15.29 20.84
C GLU A 165 7.39 14.74 21.16
N GLU A 166 7.50 13.43 21.35
CA GLU A 166 8.78 12.74 21.55
C GLU A 166 9.61 12.74 20.25
N ALA A 167 8.98 12.50 19.10
CA ALA A 167 9.65 12.53 17.80
C ALA A 167 10.18 13.92 17.41
N GLU A 168 9.44 14.98 17.75
CA GLU A 168 9.87 16.38 17.59
C GLU A 168 11.11 16.67 18.44
N ALA A 169 11.16 16.18 19.68
CA ALA A 169 12.32 16.31 20.54
C ALA A 169 13.57 15.60 19.97
N TYR A 170 13.40 14.49 19.24
CA TYR A 170 14.50 13.80 18.53
C TYR A 170 14.98 14.54 17.27
N ALA A 171 14.08 15.22 16.55
CA ALA A 171 14.39 15.84 15.25
C ALA A 171 15.32 17.07 15.35
N ILE A 172 15.47 17.65 16.54
CA ILE A 172 16.19 18.91 16.76
C ILE A 172 17.59 18.67 17.37
N GLY A 173 17.99 17.43 17.64
CA GLY A 173 19.28 17.16 18.28
C GLY A 173 19.41 17.77 19.68
N THR A 174 18.30 18.17 20.30
CA THR A 174 18.26 18.48 21.72
C THR A 174 18.71 17.24 22.47
N PRO A 175 19.82 17.29 23.25
CA PRO A 175 20.23 16.14 24.03
C PRO A 175 19.08 15.81 24.98
N THR A 176 18.55 14.61 24.90
CA THR A 176 17.62 14.11 25.90
C THR A 176 18.28 14.27 27.26
N ALA A 177 17.68 15.10 28.13
CA ALA A 177 18.08 15.27 29.52
C ALA A 177 18.01 13.89 30.20
N GLY A 178 19.15 13.23 30.32
CA GLY A 178 19.23 11.84 30.77
C GLY A 178 20.55 11.14 30.51
N ALA A 179 21.44 11.69 29.67
CA ALA A 179 22.81 11.19 29.48
C ALA A 179 23.84 11.94 30.34
N ALA A 180 23.49 12.25 31.59
CA ALA A 180 24.45 12.74 32.59
C ALA A 180 24.40 11.84 33.82
N THR A 181 25.60 11.37 34.20
CA THR A 181 26.03 10.70 35.45
C THR A 181 25.78 9.20 35.59
N SER A 182 26.78 8.41 35.21
CA SER A 182 27.44 7.44 36.13
C SER A 182 28.70 6.86 35.48
N GLU A 183 29.83 7.56 35.67
CA GLU A 183 31.14 6.91 35.74
C GLU A 183 31.83 7.51 36.96
N ASP A 184 31.82 6.73 38.05
CA ASP A 184 32.76 6.84 39.18
C ASP A 184 33.94 5.89 38.91
#